data_AF-A0A521L4M6-F1
#
_entry.id   AF-A0A521L4M6-F1
#
_cell.length_a   1.000
_cell.length_b   1.000
_cell.length_c   1.000
_cell.angle_alpha   90.00
_cell.angle_beta   90.00
_cell.angle_gamma   90.00
#
_symmetry.space_group_name_H-M   'P 1'
#
loop_
_entity.id
_entity.type
_entity.pdbx_description
1 polymer ?
#
loop_
_entity_poly.entity_id
_entity_poly.type
_entity_poly.pdbx_seq_one_letter_code
_entity_poly.pdbx_strand_id
1 'polypeptide(L)'
;MVDRSEIDMLRYLRLSTARVRGLCARADRDHIIGAIVKGLSDLRLWAVVGLVLANMTVPLAASASKAAPAIPVQPEHVILVVLEGVGQDALKGGPMPVLSRLVKEGAVTWSATGVNPPLRLPTMASLFTGLPVEKHGITWNTFDFIRGYPRPPTVFDYLDLSGGRDSAIFFMDESLYQLAKPEPYTDYQMCGPLKPECSAGTVVGYIREYFRKATSGHGYGHAILSLPHFLVVHLPEPGRAGAAQGWNSPAYRESLRNVDQAIGSILGIYRELGLLGRTTVFVTSLNNNAGNAKLGDHGSEAASASLPRIPWIAWGAGIKPGYAIKQPVSIMDTGATVMRTLGLETHTEWESRAVEEIFTAPRPASVDHEGAVRVDGKARP
;
A
#
# COMPACT_ATOMS: atom_id res chain seq x y z
N MET A 1 44.18 -30.74 -34.15
CA MET A 1 45.00 -30.07 -33.12
C MET A 1 44.02 -29.55 -32.08
N VAL A 2 43.79 -30.32 -31.03
CA VAL A 2 42.80 -30.03 -29.98
C VAL A 2 43.56 -29.36 -28.85
N ASP A 3 43.12 -28.15 -28.51
CA ASP A 3 43.81 -27.23 -27.62
C ASP A 3 43.61 -27.62 -26.15
N ARG A 4 44.67 -27.46 -25.35
CA ARG A 4 44.93 -28.09 -24.05
C ARG A 4 44.32 -27.33 -22.86
N SER A 5 43.28 -26.53 -23.05
CA SER A 5 42.72 -25.68 -21.99
C SER A 5 41.45 -26.23 -21.31
N GLU A 6 40.88 -27.36 -21.76
CA GLU A 6 39.72 -28.01 -21.13
C GLU A 6 40.06 -29.09 -20.09
N ILE A 7 41.35 -29.39 -19.86
CA ILE A 7 41.77 -30.51 -18.99
C ILE A 7 42.00 -30.10 -17.52
N ASP A 8 42.06 -28.80 -17.20
CA ASP A 8 42.36 -28.33 -15.84
C ASP A 8 41.14 -27.93 -14.98
N MET A 9 39.95 -27.78 -15.57
CA MET A 9 38.74 -27.44 -14.79
C MET A 9 38.01 -28.69 -14.25
N LEU A 10 38.25 -29.87 -14.83
CA LEU A 10 37.69 -31.16 -14.39
C LEU A 10 38.53 -31.87 -13.31
N ARG A 11 39.68 -31.32 -12.91
CA ARG A 11 40.49 -31.81 -11.78
C ARG A 11 40.15 -31.15 -10.44
N TYR A 12 39.45 -30.02 -10.44
CA TYR A 12 38.98 -29.35 -9.21
C TYR A 12 37.65 -29.91 -8.66
N LEU A 13 36.94 -30.73 -9.44
CA LEU A 13 35.65 -31.36 -9.07
C LEU A 13 35.78 -32.83 -8.60
N ARG A 14 37.00 -33.31 -8.30
CA ARG A 14 37.23 -34.70 -7.82
C ARG A 14 38.07 -34.80 -6.55
N LEU A 15 38.06 -33.78 -5.68
CA LEU A 15 38.74 -33.80 -4.38
C LEU A 15 37.94 -33.13 -3.24
N SER A 16 36.63 -33.37 -3.14
CA SER A 16 35.88 -33.16 -1.88
C SER A 16 34.91 -34.29 -1.50
N THR A 17 35.02 -35.45 -2.13
CA THR A 17 34.31 -36.68 -1.73
C THR A 17 35.26 -37.65 -1.04
N ALA A 18 35.74 -37.30 0.17
CA ALA A 18 36.28 -38.24 1.16
C ALA A 18 36.63 -37.48 2.47
N ARG A 19 36.11 -37.95 3.62
CA ARG A 19 36.09 -37.33 4.98
C ARG A 19 35.00 -36.26 5.12
N VAL A 20 33.81 -36.53 5.64
CA VAL A 20 33.54 -37.14 6.95
C VAL A 20 32.45 -38.22 6.80
N ARG A 21 32.90 -39.48 6.80
CA ARG A 21 32.07 -40.64 7.17
C ARG A 21 32.12 -40.73 8.69
N GLY A 22 30.95 -40.67 9.34
CA GLY A 22 30.79 -41.04 10.74
C GLY A 22 29.98 -40.04 11.54
N LEU A 23 28.66 -39.98 11.32
CA LEU A 23 27.64 -39.54 12.28
C LEU A 23 26.27 -39.61 11.60
N CYS A 24 25.70 -40.81 11.52
CA CYS A 24 24.26 -41.04 11.44
C CYS A 24 24.02 -42.56 11.52
N ALA A 25 23.96 -43.05 12.75
CA ALA A 25 23.47 -44.38 13.06
C ALA A 25 22.45 -44.25 14.20
N ARG A 26 21.23 -44.74 13.92
CA ARG A 26 20.18 -45.17 14.87
C ARG A 26 19.60 -44.09 15.78
N ALA A 27 18.51 -43.47 15.32
CA ALA A 27 17.45 -43.06 16.22
C ALA A 27 16.45 -44.22 16.29
N ASP A 28 16.61 -45.01 17.35
CA ASP A 28 15.74 -46.14 17.70
C ASP A 28 14.41 -45.60 18.23
N ARG A 29 13.31 -46.20 17.77
CA ARG A 29 11.99 -46.06 18.38
C ARG A 29 11.98 -46.89 19.67
N ASP A 30 11.04 -46.59 20.55
CA ASP A 30 10.68 -47.35 21.75
C ASP A 30 11.49 -47.07 23.03
N HIS A 31 11.03 -46.10 23.83
CA HIS A 31 10.88 -46.23 25.31
C HIS A 31 10.58 -44.88 25.97
N ILE A 32 9.30 -44.46 26.06
CA ILE A 32 8.82 -43.61 27.16
C ILE A 32 7.39 -44.06 27.53
N ILE A 33 7.29 -45.20 28.21
CA ILE A 33 6.16 -45.56 29.07
C ILE A 33 6.78 -46.02 30.38
N GLY A 34 6.41 -45.38 31.49
CA GLY A 34 6.59 -45.94 32.83
C GLY A 34 7.68 -45.27 33.68
N ALA A 35 7.33 -44.19 34.37
CA ALA A 35 7.92 -43.83 35.66
C ALA A 35 7.01 -42.84 36.41
N ILE A 36 5.74 -43.22 36.67
CA ILE A 36 4.96 -42.62 37.76
C ILE A 36 5.15 -43.54 38.96
N VAL A 37 6.07 -43.16 39.85
CA VAL A 37 6.23 -43.80 41.15
C VAL A 37 6.09 -42.74 42.23
N LYS A 38 4.94 -42.86 42.90
CA LYS A 38 4.72 -42.81 44.35
C LYS A 38 5.32 -41.65 45.13
N GLY A 39 4.40 -40.91 45.75
CA GLY A 39 4.65 -40.34 47.06
C GLY A 39 3.68 -39.21 47.35
N LEU A 40 2.52 -39.54 47.93
CA LEU A 40 1.83 -38.71 48.92
C LEU A 40 0.71 -39.54 49.55
N SER A 41 1.04 -40.01 50.74
CA SER A 41 0.23 -40.75 51.69
C SER A 41 -0.86 -39.86 52.31
N ASP A 42 -2.06 -40.45 52.40
CA ASP A 42 -3.01 -40.40 53.52
C ASP A 42 -3.20 -39.10 54.30
N LEU A 43 -4.42 -38.53 54.18
CA LEU A 43 -5.12 -38.04 55.37
C LEU A 43 -6.64 -38.14 55.18
N ARG A 44 -7.27 -39.07 55.92
CA ARG A 44 -8.71 -39.20 56.08
C ARG A 44 -9.17 -38.52 57.38
N LEU A 45 -10.09 -37.56 57.21
CA LEU A 45 -11.35 -37.38 57.94
C LEU A 45 -11.36 -36.93 59.43
N TRP A 46 -12.52 -36.34 59.80
CA TRP A 46 -13.04 -35.84 61.10
C TRP A 46 -12.69 -34.37 61.42
N ALA A 47 -13.55 -33.37 61.20
CA ALA A 47 -14.90 -33.06 61.71
C ALA A 47 -14.92 -32.31 63.07
N VAL A 48 -15.51 -31.11 63.03
CA VAL A 48 -16.14 -30.31 64.10
C VAL A 48 -15.25 -29.57 65.11
N VAL A 49 -15.03 -28.26 64.88
CA VAL A 49 -15.11 -27.12 65.84
C VAL A 49 -15.33 -25.90 64.91
N GLY A 50 -16.39 -25.09 64.95
CA GLY A 50 -16.95 -24.36 66.06
C GLY A 50 -17.24 -22.94 65.54
N LEU A 51 -18.52 -22.67 65.38
CA LEU A 51 -19.19 -21.38 65.22
C LEU A 51 -18.40 -20.15 65.72
N VAL A 52 -18.17 -19.17 64.82
CA VAL A 52 -18.17 -17.70 65.02
C VAL A 52 -17.33 -17.11 63.88
N LEU A 53 -18.01 -16.48 62.92
CA LEU A 53 -17.58 -15.29 62.14
C LEU A 53 -18.65 -15.07 61.06
N ALA A 54 -19.80 -14.58 61.52
CA ALA A 54 -20.76 -13.93 60.66
C ALA A 54 -20.16 -12.60 60.16
N ASN A 55 -20.40 -12.31 58.88
CA ASN A 55 -20.30 -10.99 58.25
C ASN A 55 -18.89 -10.36 58.11
N MET A 56 -18.14 -10.80 57.11
CA MET A 56 -17.34 -9.89 56.28
C MET A 56 -17.23 -10.44 54.85
N THR A 57 -18.29 -10.26 54.06
CA THR A 57 -18.16 -10.27 52.60
C THR A 57 -17.53 -8.93 52.21
N VAL A 58 -16.20 -8.89 52.11
CA VAL A 58 -15.52 -7.78 51.45
C VAL A 58 -15.91 -7.88 49.97
N PRO A 59 -16.61 -6.90 49.39
CA PRO A 59 -16.83 -6.89 47.97
C PRO A 59 -15.46 -6.73 47.32
N LEU A 60 -14.98 -7.77 46.65
CA LEU A 60 -13.85 -7.66 45.74
C LEU A 60 -14.37 -6.78 44.58
N ALA A 61 -14.24 -5.47 44.74
CA ALA A 61 -14.49 -4.54 43.66
C ALA A 61 -13.57 -4.95 42.52
N ALA A 62 -14.14 -5.56 41.49
CA ALA A 62 -13.47 -5.78 40.22
C ALA A 62 -13.12 -4.39 39.70
N SER A 63 -11.91 -3.94 40.00
CA SER A 63 -11.32 -2.78 39.37
C SER A 63 -11.28 -3.13 37.89
N ALA A 64 -12.24 -2.60 37.13
CA ALA A 64 -12.21 -2.66 35.69
C ALA A 64 -10.91 -1.99 35.28
N SER A 65 -9.88 -2.80 35.00
CA SER A 65 -8.63 -2.32 34.43
C SER A 65 -9.00 -1.57 33.17
N LYS A 66 -8.96 -0.25 33.25
CA LYS A 66 -9.19 0.64 32.11
C LYS A 66 -8.17 0.20 31.09
N ALA A 67 -8.63 -0.45 30.01
CA ALA A 67 -7.77 -0.97 28.97
C ALA A 67 -6.76 0.13 28.62
N ALA A 68 -5.47 -0.19 28.74
CA ALA A 68 -4.42 0.76 28.41
C ALA A 68 -4.73 1.32 27.01
N PRO A 69 -4.64 2.65 26.80
CA PRO A 69 -4.91 3.22 25.50
C PRO A 69 -4.03 2.48 24.49
N ALA A 70 -4.67 1.88 23.48
CA ALA A 70 -3.95 1.18 22.42
C ALA A 70 -2.93 2.16 21.83
N ILE A 71 -1.66 1.76 21.80
CA ILE A 71 -0.60 2.58 21.20
C ILE A 71 -1.04 2.85 19.75
N PRO A 72 -1.08 4.12 19.30
CA PRO A 72 -1.49 4.41 17.95
C PRO A 72 -0.55 3.70 16.97
N VAL A 73 -1.10 2.84 16.12
CA VAL A 73 -0.33 2.10 15.12
C VAL A 73 0.10 3.10 14.05
N GLN A 74 1.41 3.36 13.97
CA GLN A 74 2.00 4.06 12.83
C GLN A 74 2.15 3.06 11.67
N PRO A 75 1.50 3.29 10.52
CA PRO A 75 1.59 2.38 9.38
C PRO A 75 3.01 2.31 8.81
N GLU A 76 3.46 1.11 8.45
CA GLU A 76 4.75 0.88 7.79
C GLU A 76 4.61 0.85 6.27
N HIS A 77 3.44 0.43 5.78
CA HIS A 77 3.15 0.31 4.36
C HIS A 77 1.88 1.06 3.96
N VAL A 78 1.86 1.55 2.74
CA VAL A 78 0.70 2.15 2.09
C VAL A 78 0.46 1.47 0.75
N ILE A 79 -0.79 1.11 0.49
CA ILE A 79 -1.27 0.68 -0.83
C ILE A 79 -2.19 1.76 -1.37
N LEU A 80 -1.87 2.32 -2.54
CA LEU A 80 -2.76 3.21 -3.27
C LEU A 80 -3.28 2.49 -4.51
N VAL A 81 -4.58 2.21 -4.53
CA VAL A 81 -5.30 1.71 -5.69
C VAL A 81 -5.94 2.89 -6.41
N VAL A 82 -5.56 3.10 -7.66
CA VAL A 82 -6.08 4.15 -8.52
C VAL A 82 -6.95 3.52 -9.62
N LEU A 83 -8.23 3.81 -9.60
CA LEU A 83 -9.22 3.28 -10.53
C LEU A 83 -9.53 4.30 -11.64
N GLU A 84 -10.25 3.86 -12.67
CA GLU A 84 -10.95 4.73 -13.61
C GLU A 84 -12.38 4.26 -13.81
N GLY A 85 -13.30 5.19 -14.04
CA GLY A 85 -14.70 4.91 -14.29
C GLY A 85 -15.50 4.50 -13.06
N VAL A 86 -14.91 4.55 -11.86
CA VAL A 86 -15.54 4.05 -10.63
C VAL A 86 -16.11 5.22 -9.82
N GLY A 87 -17.43 5.23 -9.65
CA GLY A 87 -18.17 6.11 -8.74
C GLY A 87 -19.02 5.32 -7.75
N GLN A 88 -19.84 6.00 -6.93
CA GLN A 88 -20.72 5.33 -5.96
C GLN A 88 -21.65 4.29 -6.61
N ASP A 89 -22.11 4.59 -7.83
CA ASP A 89 -22.99 3.72 -8.59
C ASP A 89 -22.33 2.40 -9.03
N ALA A 90 -21.01 2.33 -9.09
CA ALA A 90 -20.29 1.10 -9.43
C ALA A 90 -20.51 -0.01 -8.39
N LEU A 91 -20.85 0.35 -7.14
CA LEU A 91 -21.17 -0.61 -6.09
C LEU A 91 -22.59 -1.18 -6.22
N LYS A 92 -23.48 -0.57 -7.03
CA LYS A 92 -24.87 -1.01 -7.17
C LYS A 92 -24.94 -2.43 -7.75
N GLY A 93 -25.74 -3.28 -7.11
CA GLY A 93 -25.90 -4.67 -7.52
C GLY A 93 -24.69 -5.57 -7.19
N GLY A 94 -23.79 -5.13 -6.31
CA GLY A 94 -22.77 -5.97 -5.66
C GLY A 94 -21.59 -6.50 -6.48
N PRO A 95 -21.16 -5.92 -7.62
CA PRO A 95 -20.01 -6.45 -8.36
C PRO A 95 -18.66 -6.26 -7.65
N MET A 96 -18.60 -5.42 -6.61
CA MET A 96 -17.36 -5.05 -5.92
C MET A 96 -17.42 -5.29 -4.40
N PRO A 97 -17.47 -6.56 -3.93
CA PRO A 97 -17.57 -6.88 -2.50
C PRO A 97 -16.36 -6.43 -1.67
N VAL A 98 -15.14 -6.46 -2.22
CA VAL A 98 -13.93 -6.02 -1.49
C VAL A 98 -13.98 -4.51 -1.28
N LEU A 99 -14.23 -3.74 -2.34
CA LEU A 99 -14.37 -2.28 -2.23
C LEU A 99 -15.54 -1.88 -1.33
N SER A 100 -16.66 -2.59 -1.42
CA SER A 100 -17.82 -2.36 -0.53
C SER A 100 -17.45 -2.56 0.95
N ARG A 101 -16.58 -3.53 1.24
CA ARG A 101 -16.05 -3.74 2.59
C ARG A 101 -15.15 -2.59 3.02
N LEU A 102 -14.20 -2.16 2.18
CA LEU A 102 -13.32 -1.01 2.47
C LEU A 102 -14.13 0.26 2.72
N VAL A 103 -15.19 0.48 1.95
CA VAL A 103 -16.11 1.61 2.15
C VAL A 103 -16.83 1.52 3.50
N LYS A 104 -17.34 0.34 3.87
CA LYS A 104 -18.09 0.15 5.12
C LYS A 104 -17.21 0.27 6.35
N GLU A 105 -15.99 -0.24 6.28
CA GLU A 105 -15.07 -0.35 7.41
C GLU A 105 -14.09 0.83 7.51
N GLY A 106 -13.92 1.62 6.45
CA GLY A 106 -12.93 2.69 6.37
C GLY A 106 -13.47 4.10 6.56
N ALA A 107 -12.64 5.09 6.24
CA ALA A 107 -13.00 6.49 6.11
C ALA A 107 -13.28 6.85 4.64
N VAL A 108 -14.43 7.48 4.34
CA VAL A 108 -14.90 7.63 2.95
C VAL A 108 -15.52 9.00 2.68
N THR A 109 -15.25 9.53 1.50
CA THR A 109 -16.10 10.50 0.80
C THR A 109 -16.35 10.06 -0.65
N TRP A 110 -17.55 10.33 -1.15
CA TRP A 110 -17.93 10.14 -2.56
C TRP A 110 -17.87 11.43 -3.37
N SER A 111 -17.45 12.53 -2.74
CA SER A 111 -17.48 13.87 -3.30
C SER A 111 -16.10 14.52 -3.38
N ALA A 112 -15.02 13.74 -3.30
CA ALA A 112 -13.70 14.28 -3.57
C ALA A 112 -13.64 14.85 -5.00
N THR A 113 -12.91 15.93 -5.21
CA THR A 113 -12.78 16.56 -6.53
C THR A 113 -11.55 16.04 -7.26
N GLY A 114 -11.69 15.72 -8.54
CA GLY A 114 -10.53 15.58 -9.43
C GLY A 114 -10.00 16.95 -9.87
N VAL A 115 -9.30 16.98 -11.00
CA VAL A 115 -8.75 18.20 -11.59
C VAL A 115 -9.37 18.50 -12.94
N ASN A 116 -9.03 19.66 -13.52
CA ASN A 116 -9.44 20.06 -14.85
C ASN A 116 -8.19 20.29 -15.72
N PRO A 117 -8.08 19.70 -16.92
CA PRO A 117 -9.03 18.76 -17.54
C PRO A 117 -9.04 17.39 -16.82
N PRO A 118 -10.17 16.68 -16.79
CA PRO A 118 -10.34 15.42 -16.06
C PRO A 118 -9.74 14.21 -16.80
N LEU A 119 -8.53 14.38 -17.32
CA LEU A 119 -7.81 13.39 -18.11
C LEU A 119 -6.91 12.52 -17.21
N ARG A 120 -6.66 11.26 -17.60
CA ARG A 120 -5.87 10.29 -16.84
C ARG A 120 -4.51 10.85 -16.41
N LEU A 121 -3.68 11.22 -17.38
CA LEU A 121 -2.30 11.62 -17.12
C LEU A 121 -2.20 12.93 -16.31
N PRO A 122 -2.93 14.01 -16.65
CA PRO A 122 -2.96 15.23 -15.82
C PRO A 122 -3.44 14.97 -14.39
N THR A 123 -4.50 14.16 -14.23
CA THR A 123 -5.06 13.86 -12.90
C THR A 123 -4.11 13.02 -12.06
N MET A 124 -3.44 12.03 -12.66
CA MET A 124 -2.41 11.25 -11.97
C MET A 124 -1.18 12.11 -11.60
N ALA A 125 -0.79 13.05 -12.47
CA ALA A 125 0.27 14.00 -12.16
C ALA A 125 -0.10 14.85 -10.92
N SER A 126 -1.30 15.42 -10.90
CA SER A 126 -1.80 16.18 -9.74
C SER A 126 -1.84 15.34 -8.46
N LEU A 127 -2.17 14.05 -8.55
CA LEU A 127 -2.14 13.12 -7.41
C LEU A 127 -0.73 12.97 -6.84
N PHE A 128 0.27 12.75 -7.70
CA PHE A 128 1.64 12.52 -7.25
C PHE A 128 2.39 13.79 -6.86
N THR A 129 2.08 14.93 -7.47
CA THR A 129 2.79 16.19 -7.19
C THR A 129 2.04 17.09 -6.23
N GLY A 130 0.81 16.77 -5.82
CA GLY A 130 0.01 17.65 -4.96
C GLY A 130 -0.21 19.07 -5.54
N LEU A 131 -0.12 19.21 -6.86
CA LEU A 131 -0.20 20.49 -7.59
C LEU A 131 -1.37 20.45 -8.57
N PRO A 132 -1.99 21.60 -8.86
CA PRO A 132 -2.99 21.69 -9.92
C PRO A 132 -2.32 21.63 -11.30
N VAL A 133 -3.14 21.37 -12.34
CA VAL A 133 -2.67 21.19 -13.72
C VAL A 133 -1.89 22.40 -14.24
N GLU A 134 -2.32 23.59 -13.89
CA GLU A 134 -1.69 24.85 -14.32
C GLU A 134 -0.26 25.00 -13.78
N LYS A 135 0.07 24.34 -12.65
CA LYS A 135 1.41 24.41 -12.04
C LYS A 135 2.33 23.29 -12.47
N HIS A 136 1.85 22.05 -12.53
CA HIS A 136 2.69 20.95 -13.02
C HIS A 136 2.79 20.91 -14.56
N GLY A 137 1.89 21.60 -15.27
CA GLY A 137 1.97 21.86 -16.71
C GLY A 137 1.66 20.65 -17.61
N ILE A 138 1.18 19.54 -17.04
CA ILE A 138 0.82 18.34 -17.81
C ILE A 138 -0.64 18.45 -18.23
N THR A 139 -0.86 18.86 -19.47
CA THR A 139 -2.18 19.15 -20.05
C THR A 139 -2.59 18.18 -21.17
N TRP A 140 -1.81 17.12 -21.41
CA TRP A 140 -2.03 16.11 -22.45
C TRP A 140 -2.25 14.73 -21.83
N ASN A 141 -2.79 13.77 -22.60
CA ASN A 141 -3.21 12.46 -22.09
C ASN A 141 -2.56 11.25 -22.75
N THR A 142 -1.46 11.46 -23.47
CA THR A 142 -0.68 10.43 -24.15
C THR A 142 0.75 10.46 -23.68
N PHE A 143 1.50 9.37 -23.86
CA PHE A 143 2.95 9.43 -23.66
C PHE A 143 3.60 10.24 -24.79
N ASP A 144 4.48 11.16 -24.45
CA ASP A 144 5.27 11.96 -25.38
C ASP A 144 6.72 12.02 -24.89
N PHE A 145 7.58 11.26 -25.56
CA PHE A 145 9.00 11.15 -25.22
C PHE A 145 9.73 12.50 -25.24
N ILE A 146 9.36 13.42 -26.14
CA ILE A 146 10.05 14.70 -26.31
C ILE A 146 9.81 15.63 -25.12
N ARG A 147 8.70 15.45 -24.40
CA ARG A 147 8.34 16.28 -23.24
C ARG A 147 9.12 15.93 -21.98
N GLY A 148 9.71 14.73 -21.92
CA GLY A 148 10.44 14.25 -20.74
C GLY A 148 9.58 14.17 -19.48
N TYR A 149 10.20 13.88 -18.34
CA TYR A 149 9.49 13.74 -17.06
C TYR A 149 9.04 15.09 -16.47
N PRO A 150 7.99 15.13 -15.64
CA PRO A 150 7.60 16.34 -14.92
C PRO A 150 8.77 16.91 -14.11
N ARG A 151 8.85 18.25 -14.07
CA ARG A 151 9.84 18.97 -13.27
C ARG A 151 9.50 19.06 -11.78
N PRO A 152 8.23 19.31 -11.36
CA PRO A 152 7.91 19.34 -9.94
C PRO A 152 8.16 17.99 -9.26
N PRO A 153 8.64 17.97 -8.01
CA PRO A 153 8.85 16.75 -7.27
C PRO A 153 7.52 16.06 -6.98
N THR A 154 7.54 14.74 -7.17
CA THR A 154 6.47 13.81 -6.86
C THR A 154 6.60 13.29 -5.43
N VAL A 155 5.60 12.56 -4.98
CA VAL A 155 5.62 11.85 -3.69
C VAL A 155 6.81 10.91 -3.59
N PHE A 156 7.25 10.33 -4.71
CA PHE A 156 8.38 9.40 -4.75
C PHE A 156 9.71 10.10 -4.53
N ASP A 157 9.91 11.30 -5.11
CA ASP A 157 11.09 12.12 -4.83
C ASP A 157 11.21 12.42 -3.33
N TYR A 158 10.10 12.72 -2.65
CA TYR A 158 10.13 12.98 -1.21
C TYR A 158 10.29 11.72 -0.36
N LEU A 159 9.76 10.58 -0.79
CA LEU A 159 9.96 9.29 -0.11
C LEU A 159 11.42 8.85 -0.16
N ASP A 160 12.09 9.08 -1.28
CA ASP A 160 13.53 8.89 -1.44
C ASP A 160 14.30 9.82 -0.47
N LEU A 161 14.07 11.13 -0.55
CA LEU A 161 14.81 12.13 0.24
C LEU A 161 14.57 12.03 1.76
N SER A 162 13.39 11.58 2.20
CA SER A 162 12.99 11.57 3.61
C SER A 162 13.32 10.27 4.36
N GLY A 163 14.23 9.46 3.83
CA GLY A 163 14.71 8.24 4.48
C GLY A 163 14.77 7.00 3.60
N GLY A 164 14.81 7.13 2.28
CA GLY A 164 14.99 6.02 1.35
C GLY A 164 13.84 5.02 1.38
N ARG A 165 12.58 5.51 1.43
CA ARG A 165 11.42 4.63 1.46
C ARG A 165 11.13 4.06 0.07
N ASP A 166 11.36 2.75 -0.07
CA ASP A 166 11.08 2.05 -1.33
C ASP A 166 9.63 2.16 -1.77
N SER A 167 9.46 2.41 -3.07
CA SER A 167 8.18 2.53 -3.75
C SER A 167 8.12 1.55 -4.93
N ALA A 168 6.94 0.97 -5.15
CA ALA A 168 6.71 0.11 -6.30
C ALA A 168 5.42 0.51 -7.00
N ILE A 169 5.48 0.68 -8.32
CA ILE A 169 4.40 1.27 -9.10
C ILE A 169 4.06 0.35 -10.25
N PHE A 170 2.77 0.02 -10.36
CA PHE A 170 2.24 -0.85 -11.39
C PHE A 170 1.17 -0.11 -12.19
N PHE A 171 1.55 0.33 -13.39
CA PHE A 171 0.65 1.06 -14.27
C PHE A 171 0.05 0.18 -15.34
N MET A 172 -1.28 0.27 -15.44
CA MET A 172 -2.01 -0.42 -16.50
C MET A 172 -2.14 0.35 -17.82
N ASP A 173 -1.38 1.44 -18.03
CA ASP A 173 -1.51 2.33 -19.19
C ASP A 173 -0.19 3.04 -19.51
N GLU A 174 0.24 3.00 -20.77
CA GLU A 174 1.55 3.51 -21.19
C GLU A 174 1.64 5.04 -21.16
N SER A 175 0.51 5.77 -21.20
CA SER A 175 0.54 7.23 -21.04
C SER A 175 1.18 7.66 -19.71
N LEU A 176 1.05 6.82 -18.68
CA LEU A 176 1.62 7.06 -17.35
C LEU A 176 3.14 6.85 -17.31
N TYR A 177 3.77 6.36 -18.38
CA TYR A 177 5.23 6.37 -18.51
C TYR A 177 5.81 7.79 -18.40
N GLN A 178 5.03 8.82 -18.74
CA GLN A 178 5.43 10.20 -18.51
C GLN A 178 5.71 10.52 -17.04
N LEU A 179 5.13 9.77 -16.09
CA LEU A 179 5.30 9.94 -14.64
C LEU A 179 6.29 8.93 -14.06
N ALA A 180 6.82 8.02 -14.87
CA ALA A 180 7.75 6.98 -14.45
C ALA A 180 9.20 7.44 -14.54
N LYS A 181 9.51 8.50 -13.78
CA LYS A 181 10.85 9.06 -13.68
C LYS A 181 11.79 8.01 -13.05
N PRO A 182 12.95 7.72 -13.66
CA PRO A 182 13.92 6.81 -13.06
C PRO A 182 14.41 7.36 -11.71
N GLU A 183 14.15 6.63 -10.65
CA GLU A 183 14.46 7.00 -9.26
C GLU A 183 15.13 5.81 -8.56
N PRO A 184 16.13 6.03 -7.68
CA PRO A 184 16.90 4.94 -7.08
C PRO A 184 16.08 3.93 -6.27
N TYR A 185 15.00 4.37 -5.63
CA TYR A 185 14.15 3.55 -4.74
C TYR A 185 12.71 3.40 -5.26
N THR A 186 12.49 3.66 -6.55
CA THR A 186 11.16 3.50 -7.16
C THR A 186 11.23 2.53 -8.33
N ASP A 187 10.60 1.37 -8.15
CA ASP A 187 10.44 0.38 -9.20
C ASP A 187 9.16 0.62 -9.99
N TYR A 188 9.26 0.64 -11.33
CA TYR A 188 8.12 0.79 -12.22
C TYR A 188 7.91 -0.47 -13.05
N GLN A 189 6.67 -0.96 -13.07
CA GLN A 189 6.23 -1.99 -14.00
C GLN A 189 5.00 -1.52 -14.75
N MET A 190 5.01 -1.76 -16.06
CA MET A 190 3.92 -1.35 -16.94
C MET A 190 3.36 -2.51 -17.72
N CYS A 191 2.05 -2.45 -17.89
CA CYS A 191 1.23 -3.40 -18.61
C CYS A 191 0.12 -2.56 -19.21
N GLY A 192 0.01 -2.36 -20.52
CA GLY A 192 -1.08 -1.51 -21.03
C GLY A 192 -1.64 -2.00 -22.34
N PRO A 193 -2.45 -1.17 -23.03
CA PRO A 193 -3.01 -1.46 -24.34
C PRO A 193 -2.04 -2.01 -25.38
N LEU A 194 -0.73 -1.71 -25.29
CA LEU A 194 0.26 -2.25 -26.22
C LEU A 194 0.62 -3.72 -25.93
N LYS A 195 0.17 -4.27 -24.80
CA LYS A 195 0.31 -5.68 -24.43
C LYS A 195 -1.08 -6.35 -24.35
N PRO A 196 -1.48 -7.16 -25.35
CA PRO A 196 -2.80 -7.79 -25.41
C PRO A 196 -3.14 -8.66 -24.18
N GLU A 197 -2.13 -9.25 -23.55
CA GLU A 197 -2.25 -10.05 -22.33
C GLU A 197 -2.44 -9.20 -21.05
N CYS A 198 -2.46 -7.87 -21.17
CA CYS A 198 -2.58 -7.02 -20.01
C CYS A 198 -3.99 -7.05 -19.41
N SER A 199 -4.06 -7.39 -18.12
CA SER A 199 -5.29 -7.39 -17.32
C SER A 199 -4.97 -7.05 -15.87
N ALA A 200 -5.99 -6.75 -15.06
CA ALA A 200 -5.78 -6.59 -13.62
C ALA A 200 -5.14 -7.83 -12.98
N GLY A 201 -5.47 -9.04 -13.46
CA GLY A 201 -4.84 -10.29 -13.02
C GLY A 201 -3.35 -10.38 -13.37
N THR A 202 -2.96 -9.90 -14.55
CA THR A 202 -1.55 -9.83 -14.98
C THR A 202 -0.74 -8.93 -14.04
N VAL A 203 -1.28 -7.76 -13.67
CA VAL A 203 -0.65 -6.85 -12.71
C VAL A 203 -0.52 -7.47 -11.32
N VAL A 204 -1.54 -8.19 -10.84
CA VAL A 204 -1.44 -8.95 -9.58
C VAL A 204 -0.29 -9.98 -9.64
N GLY A 205 -0.11 -10.63 -10.79
CA GLY A 205 1.02 -11.54 -11.04
C GLY A 205 2.37 -10.83 -10.92
N TYR A 206 2.51 -9.65 -11.53
CA TYR A 206 3.71 -8.82 -11.44
C TYR A 206 4.02 -8.36 -10.02
N ILE A 207 2.98 -7.97 -9.26
CA ILE A 207 3.12 -7.62 -7.84
C ILE A 207 3.58 -8.83 -7.03
N ARG A 208 2.99 -10.01 -7.25
CA ARG A 208 3.41 -11.24 -6.55
C ARG A 208 4.86 -11.61 -6.88
N GLU A 209 5.29 -11.45 -8.13
CA GLU A 209 6.67 -11.68 -8.52
C GLU A 209 7.63 -10.68 -7.87
N TYR A 210 7.27 -9.39 -7.84
CA TYR A 210 8.02 -8.35 -7.13
C TYR A 210 8.22 -8.76 -5.66
N PHE A 211 7.14 -9.10 -4.95
CA PHE A 211 7.19 -9.43 -3.52
C PHE A 211 8.00 -10.71 -3.27
N ARG A 212 7.94 -11.69 -4.17
CA ARG A 212 8.79 -12.88 -4.12
C ARG A 212 10.27 -12.53 -4.27
N LYS A 213 10.63 -11.60 -5.17
CA LYS A 213 12.02 -11.13 -5.34
C LYS A 213 12.48 -10.35 -4.11
N ALA A 214 11.69 -9.39 -3.66
CA ALA A 214 11.94 -8.57 -2.47
C ALA A 214 12.23 -9.40 -1.20
N THR A 215 11.54 -10.53 -1.05
CA THR A 215 11.70 -11.41 0.13
C THR A 215 12.72 -12.55 -0.07
N SER A 216 13.32 -12.67 -1.26
CA SER A 216 14.21 -13.80 -1.59
C SER A 216 15.63 -13.72 -0.99
N GLY A 217 16.05 -12.55 -0.50
CA GLY A 217 17.36 -12.34 0.13
C GLY A 217 18.57 -12.43 -0.81
N HIS A 218 18.37 -12.54 -2.13
CA HIS A 218 19.45 -12.63 -3.11
C HIS A 218 19.29 -11.52 -4.16
N GLY A 219 20.07 -10.45 -4.02
CA GLY A 219 20.09 -9.33 -4.97
C GLY A 219 21.31 -9.39 -5.87
N TYR A 220 21.13 -9.76 -7.14
CA TYR A 220 22.12 -9.47 -8.19
C TYR A 220 21.37 -9.02 -9.46
N GLY A 221 21.74 -7.88 -10.06
CA GLY A 221 21.11 -7.30 -11.26
C GLY A 221 20.09 -6.19 -10.97
N HIS A 222 19.01 -6.09 -11.78
CA HIS A 222 17.79 -5.29 -11.51
C HIS A 222 17.09 -5.77 -10.22
N ALA A 223 17.78 -5.69 -9.09
CA ALA A 223 17.44 -6.35 -7.85
C ALA A 223 16.43 -5.52 -7.08
N ILE A 224 15.28 -6.12 -6.80
CA ILE A 224 14.30 -5.61 -5.85
C ILE A 224 14.77 -6.05 -4.47
N LEU A 225 15.33 -5.11 -3.70
CA LEU A 225 16.05 -5.42 -2.46
C LEU A 225 15.16 -5.40 -1.21
N SER A 226 13.93 -4.91 -1.32
CA SER A 226 13.03 -4.70 -0.19
C SER A 226 11.57 -4.67 -0.63
N LEU A 227 10.68 -4.86 0.35
CA LEU A 227 9.25 -4.66 0.19
C LEU A 227 8.94 -3.16 0.12
N PRO A 228 7.97 -2.73 -0.68
CA PRO A 228 7.70 -1.31 -0.83
C PRO A 228 7.00 -0.78 0.42
N HIS A 229 7.43 0.38 0.89
CA HIS A 229 6.68 1.20 1.84
C HIS A 229 5.46 1.81 1.15
N PHE A 230 5.55 2.10 -0.15
CA PHE A 230 4.45 2.64 -0.93
C PHE A 230 4.22 1.85 -2.23
N LEU A 231 3.10 1.14 -2.31
CA LEU A 231 2.68 0.41 -3.49
C LEU A 231 1.57 1.20 -4.22
N VAL A 232 1.77 1.53 -5.49
CA VAL A 232 0.74 2.14 -6.34
C VAL A 232 0.28 1.16 -7.40
N VAL A 233 -1.02 0.99 -7.54
CA VAL A 233 -1.63 0.09 -8.53
C VAL A 233 -2.72 0.84 -9.30
N HIS A 234 -2.51 1.02 -10.60
CA HIS A 234 -3.49 1.63 -11.49
C HIS A 234 -4.31 0.57 -12.22
N LEU A 235 -5.64 0.63 -12.15
CA LEU A 235 -6.57 -0.35 -12.72
C LEU A 235 -7.69 0.36 -13.53
N PRO A 236 -7.47 0.61 -14.84
CA PRO A 236 -8.32 1.44 -15.69
C PRO A 236 -9.44 0.68 -16.40
N GLU A 237 -9.49 -0.64 -16.26
CA GLU A 237 -10.38 -1.52 -17.03
C GLU A 237 -11.87 -1.09 -16.98
N PRO A 238 -12.44 -0.68 -15.84
CA PRO A 238 -13.82 -0.20 -15.80
C PRO A 238 -14.04 1.08 -16.59
N GLY A 239 -13.11 2.04 -16.52
CA GLY A 239 -13.16 3.25 -17.36
C GLY A 239 -13.14 2.90 -18.85
N ARG A 240 -12.27 1.98 -19.27
CA ARG A 240 -12.18 1.52 -20.67
C ARG A 240 -13.45 0.80 -21.13
N ALA A 241 -13.94 -0.16 -20.33
CA ALA A 241 -15.16 -0.90 -20.66
C ALA A 241 -16.39 0.01 -20.70
N GLY A 242 -16.49 0.95 -19.76
CA GLY A 242 -17.55 1.95 -19.70
C GLY A 242 -17.53 2.89 -20.91
N ALA A 243 -16.36 3.39 -21.30
CA ALA A 243 -16.21 4.24 -22.48
C ALA A 243 -16.49 3.50 -23.79
N ALA A 244 -16.01 2.26 -23.94
CA ALA A 244 -16.12 1.50 -25.19
C ALA A 244 -17.49 0.83 -25.38
N GLN A 245 -18.10 0.33 -24.30
CA GLN A 245 -19.30 -0.51 -24.36
C GLN A 245 -20.48 0.03 -23.56
N GLY A 246 -20.29 1.13 -22.83
CA GLY A 246 -21.32 1.79 -22.03
C GLY A 246 -21.27 1.41 -20.54
N TRP A 247 -21.58 2.39 -19.69
CA TRP A 247 -21.53 2.32 -18.23
C TRP A 247 -22.56 1.40 -17.56
N ASN A 248 -23.47 0.82 -18.33
CA ASN A 248 -24.45 -0.18 -17.86
C ASN A 248 -24.25 -1.56 -18.53
N SER A 249 -23.20 -1.73 -19.32
CA SER A 249 -22.95 -2.96 -20.08
C SER A 249 -22.54 -4.13 -19.19
N PRO A 250 -22.79 -5.39 -19.63
CA PRO A 250 -22.22 -6.57 -19.00
C PRO A 250 -20.69 -6.50 -18.87
N ALA A 251 -20.01 -5.97 -19.89
CA ALA A 251 -18.56 -5.81 -19.90
C ALA A 251 -18.06 -4.82 -18.83
N TYR A 252 -18.74 -3.68 -18.66
CA TYR A 252 -18.44 -2.77 -17.55
C TYR A 252 -18.64 -3.48 -16.20
N ARG A 253 -19.77 -4.18 -16.00
CA ARG A 253 -20.02 -4.94 -14.76
C ARG A 253 -18.98 -6.04 -14.50
N GLU A 254 -18.46 -6.67 -15.54
CA GLU A 254 -17.41 -7.68 -15.46
C GLU A 254 -16.05 -7.06 -15.10
N SER A 255 -15.68 -5.96 -15.75
CA SER A 255 -14.45 -5.24 -15.41
C SER A 255 -14.43 -4.76 -13.95
N LEU A 256 -15.58 -4.35 -13.39
CA LEU A 256 -15.70 -4.04 -11.96
C LEU A 256 -15.39 -5.25 -11.07
N ARG A 257 -15.87 -6.44 -11.44
CA ARG A 257 -15.56 -7.69 -10.71
C ARG A 257 -14.07 -8.03 -10.79
N ASN A 258 -13.47 -7.91 -11.97
CA ASN A 258 -12.07 -8.23 -12.19
C ASN A 258 -11.15 -7.33 -11.36
N VAL A 259 -11.41 -6.02 -11.36
CA VAL A 259 -10.68 -5.05 -10.54
C VAL A 259 -10.89 -5.29 -9.05
N ASP A 260 -12.11 -5.56 -8.59
CA ASP A 260 -12.37 -5.87 -7.18
C ASP A 260 -11.64 -7.14 -6.71
N GLN A 261 -11.61 -8.18 -7.56
CA GLN A 261 -10.84 -9.39 -7.32
C GLN A 261 -9.33 -9.12 -7.26
N ALA A 262 -8.81 -8.22 -8.12
CA ALA A 262 -7.42 -7.82 -8.08
C ALA A 262 -7.07 -7.08 -6.78
N ILE A 263 -7.93 -6.15 -6.33
CA ILE A 263 -7.79 -5.49 -5.02
C ILE A 263 -7.73 -6.55 -3.90
N GLY A 264 -8.69 -7.49 -3.89
CA GLY A 264 -8.72 -8.58 -2.92
C GLY A 264 -7.46 -9.45 -2.92
N SER A 265 -6.90 -9.71 -4.10
CA SER A 265 -5.67 -10.50 -4.27
C SER A 265 -4.44 -9.76 -3.76
N ILE A 266 -4.33 -8.45 -4.00
CA ILE A 266 -3.25 -7.61 -3.47
C ILE A 266 -3.30 -7.59 -1.94
N LEU A 267 -4.49 -7.37 -1.35
CA LEU A 267 -4.67 -7.47 0.10
C LEU A 267 -4.36 -8.88 0.63
N GLY A 268 -4.60 -9.91 -0.18
CA GLY A 268 -4.22 -11.30 0.08
C GLY A 268 -2.70 -11.46 0.22
N ILE A 269 -1.90 -10.90 -0.70
CA ILE A 269 -0.43 -10.93 -0.63
C ILE A 269 0.07 -10.30 0.68
N TYR A 270 -0.45 -9.14 1.06
CA TYR A 270 -0.09 -8.48 2.32
C TYR A 270 -0.52 -9.29 3.54
N ARG A 271 -1.64 -10.02 3.47
CA ARG A 271 -2.10 -10.90 4.55
C ARG A 271 -1.20 -12.13 4.70
N GLU A 272 -0.85 -12.77 3.58
CA GLU A 272 0.05 -13.94 3.52
C GLU A 272 1.41 -13.63 4.16
N LEU A 273 1.90 -12.40 3.97
CA LEU A 273 3.17 -11.93 4.53
C LEU A 273 3.07 -11.29 5.93
N GLY A 274 1.89 -11.26 6.54
CA GLY A 274 1.69 -10.65 7.86
C GLY A 274 1.81 -9.12 7.89
N LEU A 275 1.75 -8.45 6.74
CA LEU A 275 1.91 -7.00 6.59
C LEU A 275 0.61 -6.23 6.78
N LEU A 276 -0.54 -6.87 6.56
CA LEU A 276 -1.84 -6.19 6.48
C LEU A 276 -2.20 -5.39 7.75
N GLY A 277 -1.81 -5.86 8.94
CA GLY A 277 -2.07 -5.18 10.22
C GLY A 277 -1.33 -3.86 10.41
N ARG A 278 -0.30 -3.60 9.60
CA ARG A 278 0.53 -2.39 9.59
C ARG A 278 0.46 -1.65 8.26
N THR A 279 -0.59 -1.91 7.47
CA THR A 279 -0.80 -1.34 6.15
C THR A 279 -2.02 -0.44 6.11
N THR A 280 -1.87 0.74 5.52
CA THR A 280 -2.99 1.60 5.14
C THR A 280 -3.30 1.42 3.65
N VAL A 281 -4.57 1.41 3.29
CA VAL A 281 -5.05 1.28 1.92
C VAL A 281 -5.82 2.54 1.55
N PHE A 282 -5.40 3.21 0.49
CA PHE A 282 -6.16 4.25 -0.17
C PHE A 282 -6.74 3.72 -1.48
N VAL A 283 -8.00 4.04 -1.75
CA VAL A 283 -8.64 3.78 -3.04
C VAL A 283 -9.25 5.07 -3.55
N THR A 284 -8.93 5.44 -4.78
CA THR A 284 -9.53 6.59 -5.47
C THR A 284 -9.76 6.27 -6.95
N SER A 285 -10.34 7.21 -7.69
CA SER A 285 -10.57 7.08 -9.13
C SER A 285 -10.14 8.37 -9.84
N LEU A 286 -9.48 8.29 -11.00
CA LEU A 286 -9.06 9.50 -11.75
C LEU A 286 -10.26 10.20 -12.39
N ASN A 287 -11.28 9.44 -12.73
CA ASN A 287 -12.56 9.90 -13.28
C ASN A 287 -13.67 8.99 -12.76
N ASN A 288 -14.92 9.38 -12.99
CA ASN A 288 -16.09 8.58 -12.62
C ASN A 288 -16.94 8.31 -13.87
N ASN A 289 -18.01 7.54 -13.71
CA ASN A 289 -19.04 7.36 -14.73
C ASN A 289 -20.05 8.53 -14.80
N ALA A 290 -19.94 9.53 -13.92
CA ALA A 290 -20.85 10.67 -13.83
C ALA A 290 -20.40 11.78 -14.78
N GLY A 291 -20.50 11.47 -16.07
CA GLY A 291 -20.17 12.36 -17.17
C GLY A 291 -20.13 11.52 -18.43
N ASN A 292 -21.15 11.65 -19.27
CA ASN A 292 -21.25 11.01 -20.57
C ASN A 292 -20.22 11.56 -21.58
N ALA A 293 -18.95 11.60 -21.22
CA ALA A 293 -17.89 11.94 -22.15
C ALA A 293 -17.36 10.62 -22.74
N LYS A 294 -17.53 10.47 -24.05
CA LYS A 294 -16.80 9.45 -24.80
C LYS A 294 -15.31 9.75 -24.58
N LEU A 295 -14.55 8.75 -24.14
CA LEU A 295 -13.09 8.81 -24.15
C LEU A 295 -12.66 8.87 -25.63
N GLY A 296 -12.52 10.08 -26.17
CA GLY A 296 -12.08 10.29 -27.55
C GLY A 296 -10.58 10.08 -27.65
N ASP A 297 -10.13 9.33 -28.66
CA ASP A 297 -8.72 9.06 -28.96
C ASP A 297 -7.88 10.32 -29.29
N HIS A 298 -8.51 11.50 -29.31
CA HIS A 298 -7.87 12.77 -29.67
C HIS A 298 -8.25 13.87 -28.68
N GLY A 299 -7.61 13.87 -27.49
CA GLY A 299 -7.08 15.04 -26.78
C GLY A 299 -7.96 16.28 -26.48
N SER A 300 -9.23 16.35 -26.84
CA SER A 300 -10.08 17.51 -26.57
C SER A 300 -11.39 17.11 -25.92
N GLU A 301 -11.37 16.97 -24.59
CA GLU A 301 -12.57 17.24 -23.81
C GLU A 301 -12.63 18.74 -23.53
N ALA A 302 -13.74 19.38 -23.87
CA ALA A 302 -14.03 20.71 -23.37
C ALA A 302 -14.08 20.64 -21.84
N ALA A 303 -13.37 21.57 -21.17
CA ALA A 303 -13.39 21.72 -19.72
C ALA A 303 -14.83 21.63 -19.20
N SER A 304 -15.11 20.63 -18.37
CA SER A 304 -16.39 20.56 -17.66
C SER A 304 -16.48 21.77 -16.74
N ALA A 305 -17.63 22.47 -16.74
CA ALA A 305 -17.86 23.64 -15.88
C ALA A 305 -17.73 23.31 -14.37
N SER A 306 -17.77 22.03 -14.00
CA SER A 306 -17.54 21.52 -12.65
C SER A 306 -16.51 20.38 -12.64
N LEU A 307 -15.65 20.38 -11.62
CA LEU A 307 -14.68 19.29 -11.39
C LEU A 307 -15.39 17.94 -11.20
N PRO A 308 -14.81 16.83 -11.69
CA PRO A 308 -15.39 15.50 -11.52
C PRO A 308 -15.40 15.11 -10.04
N ARG A 309 -16.44 14.38 -9.62
CA ARG A 309 -16.62 13.89 -8.24
C ARG A 309 -16.22 12.43 -8.11
N ILE A 310 -15.14 12.15 -7.43
CA ILE A 310 -14.53 10.82 -7.37
C ILE A 310 -14.65 10.21 -5.96
N PRO A 311 -14.63 8.88 -5.84
CA PRO A 311 -14.47 8.24 -4.55
C PRO A 311 -13.09 8.55 -3.97
N TRP A 312 -13.03 8.75 -2.66
CA TRP A 312 -11.80 8.77 -1.90
C TRP A 312 -12.01 7.99 -0.62
N ILE A 313 -11.30 6.86 -0.50
CA ILE A 313 -11.49 5.85 0.54
C ILE A 313 -10.14 5.59 1.19
N ALA A 314 -10.13 5.54 2.52
CA ALA A 314 -8.98 5.12 3.32
C ALA A 314 -9.40 3.98 4.27
N TRP A 315 -8.59 2.95 4.42
CA TRP A 315 -8.88 1.80 5.28
C TRP A 315 -7.59 1.19 5.84
N GLY A 316 -7.66 0.51 6.97
CA GLY A 316 -6.53 -0.23 7.55
C GLY A 316 -5.84 0.50 8.69
N ALA A 317 -4.55 0.24 8.87
CA ALA A 317 -3.78 0.75 10.01
C ALA A 317 -3.84 2.30 10.09
N GLY A 318 -4.00 2.82 11.30
CA GLY A 318 -4.02 4.27 11.56
C GLY A 318 -5.29 5.02 11.12
N ILE A 319 -6.25 4.38 10.45
CA ILE A 319 -7.46 5.02 9.91
C ILE A 319 -8.68 4.77 10.83
N LYS A 320 -9.52 5.80 11.01
CA LYS A 320 -10.79 5.71 11.76
C LYS A 320 -11.77 4.77 11.04
N PRO A 321 -12.31 3.75 11.73
CA PRO A 321 -13.24 2.83 11.10
C PRO A 321 -14.63 3.45 10.91
N GLY A 322 -15.28 3.18 9.77
CA GLY A 322 -16.65 3.60 9.47
C GLY A 322 -16.87 5.12 9.49
N TYR A 323 -15.85 5.91 9.12
CA TYR A 323 -15.88 7.36 9.22
C TYR A 323 -16.33 8.02 7.92
N ALA A 324 -17.29 8.96 8.00
CA ALA A 324 -17.70 9.75 6.85
C ALA A 324 -16.90 11.07 6.83
N ILE A 325 -16.03 11.22 5.84
CA ILE A 325 -15.18 12.41 5.66
C ILE A 325 -16.08 13.63 5.43
N LYS A 326 -15.83 14.72 6.18
CA LYS A 326 -16.63 15.95 6.22
C LYS A 326 -15.91 17.10 5.54
N GLN A 327 -14.59 17.15 5.61
CA GLN A 327 -13.85 18.20 4.92
C GLN A 327 -13.87 17.99 3.40
N PRO A 328 -13.75 19.06 2.60
CA PRO A 328 -13.47 18.94 1.17
C PRO A 328 -12.17 18.17 0.95
N VAL A 329 -12.17 17.27 -0.03
CA VAL A 329 -10.98 16.51 -0.44
C VAL A 329 -10.76 16.74 -1.93
N SER A 330 -9.54 17.08 -2.30
CA SER A 330 -9.05 17.05 -3.68
C SER A 330 -8.23 15.80 -3.92
N ILE A 331 -8.18 15.27 -5.15
CA ILE A 331 -7.27 14.17 -5.48
C ILE A 331 -5.81 14.53 -5.21
N MET A 332 -5.46 15.81 -5.32
CA MET A 332 -4.14 16.36 -4.99
C MET A 332 -3.73 16.05 -3.54
N ASP A 333 -4.69 15.96 -2.62
CA ASP A 333 -4.46 15.70 -1.19
C ASP A 333 -3.96 14.28 -0.91
N THR A 334 -4.04 13.38 -1.89
CA THR A 334 -3.68 11.98 -1.74
C THR A 334 -2.19 11.82 -1.42
N GLY A 335 -1.29 12.42 -2.21
CA GLY A 335 0.16 12.35 -1.96
C GLY A 335 0.54 12.87 -0.58
N ALA A 336 0.00 14.02 -0.18
CA ALA A 336 0.22 14.60 1.14
C ALA A 336 -0.28 13.68 2.28
N THR A 337 -1.39 13.00 2.06
CA THR A 337 -1.95 12.05 3.01
C THR A 337 -1.14 10.76 3.10
N VAL A 338 -0.54 10.29 2.00
CA VAL A 338 0.40 9.16 1.99
C VAL A 338 1.64 9.50 2.82
N MET A 339 2.24 10.67 2.61
CA MET A 339 3.39 11.15 3.39
C MET A 339 3.06 11.19 4.89
N ARG A 340 1.91 11.79 5.24
CA ARG A 340 1.41 11.85 6.60
C ARG A 340 1.20 10.47 7.23
N THR A 341 0.72 9.50 6.44
CA THR A 341 0.54 8.10 6.87
C THR A 341 1.87 7.44 7.21
N LEU A 342 2.91 7.72 6.42
CA LEU A 342 4.26 7.20 6.63
C LEU A 342 5.08 8.03 7.65
N GLY A 343 4.43 8.96 8.36
CA GLY A 343 5.06 9.80 9.39
C GLY A 343 6.04 10.83 8.82
N LEU A 344 5.90 11.20 7.55
CA LEU A 344 6.72 12.20 6.89
C LEU A 344 5.97 13.53 6.79
N GLU A 345 6.73 14.63 6.86
CA GLU A 345 6.18 15.96 6.65
C GLU A 345 6.04 16.27 5.15
N THR A 346 5.03 17.07 4.82
CA THR A 346 4.81 17.56 3.46
C THR A 346 5.61 18.83 3.22
N HIS A 347 6.34 18.89 2.11
CA HIS A 347 7.22 20.01 1.79
C HIS A 347 6.48 21.20 1.16
N THR A 348 7.14 22.36 1.16
CA THR A 348 6.58 23.69 0.84
C THR A 348 6.11 23.87 -0.61
N GLU A 349 6.50 23.01 -1.54
CA GLU A 349 6.17 23.18 -2.96
C GLU A 349 4.76 22.70 -3.32
N TRP A 350 4.16 21.84 -2.50
CA TRP A 350 2.83 21.30 -2.76
C TRP A 350 1.72 22.22 -2.25
N GLU A 351 0.60 22.26 -2.97
CA GLU A 351 -0.62 22.94 -2.51
C GLU A 351 -1.60 22.01 -1.78
N SER A 352 -1.40 20.70 -1.97
CA SER A 352 -2.15 19.64 -1.31
C SER A 352 -1.98 19.68 0.22
N ARG A 353 -3.01 19.22 0.93
CA ARG A 353 -2.97 19.06 2.40
C ARG A 353 -3.35 17.65 2.77
N ALA A 354 -2.70 17.10 3.79
CA ALA A 354 -3.08 15.79 4.29
C ALA A 354 -4.52 15.82 4.83
N VAL A 355 -5.30 14.77 4.54
CA VAL A 355 -6.68 14.64 5.00
C VAL A 355 -6.69 14.21 6.48
N GLU A 356 -6.35 15.14 7.39
CA GLU A 356 -6.04 14.80 8.79
C GLU A 356 -7.18 14.12 9.57
N GLU A 357 -8.44 14.43 9.27
CA GLU A 357 -9.57 13.92 10.05
C GLU A 357 -9.75 12.40 9.99
N ILE A 358 -9.10 11.70 9.05
CA ILE A 358 -9.19 10.24 8.93
C ILE A 358 -8.32 9.49 9.94
N PHE A 359 -7.29 10.13 10.50
CA PHE A 359 -6.30 9.45 11.34
C PHE A 359 -6.80 9.29 12.78
N THR A 360 -6.58 8.12 13.37
CA THR A 360 -6.89 7.86 14.79
C THR A 360 -5.94 8.60 15.73
N ALA A 361 -4.69 8.78 15.30
CA ALA A 361 -3.67 9.51 16.03
C ALA A 361 -3.57 10.96 15.52
N PRO A 362 -3.43 11.95 16.41
CA PRO A 362 -3.06 13.30 16.00
C PRO A 362 -1.69 13.30 15.33
N ARG A 363 -1.40 14.33 14.52
CA ARG A 363 -0.07 14.51 13.94
C ARG A 363 0.96 14.61 15.07
N PRO A 364 2.08 13.85 15.02
CA PRO A 364 3.18 14.07 15.94
C PRO A 364 3.62 15.54 15.86
N ALA A 365 3.90 16.17 17.01
CA ALA A 365 4.46 17.52 17.00
C ALA A 365 5.78 17.48 16.21
N SER A 366 5.99 18.43 15.30
CA SER A 366 7.25 18.58 14.59
C SER A 366 8.37 18.68 15.61
N VAL A 367 9.40 17.85 15.49
CA VAL A 367 10.64 18.08 16.23
C VAL A 367 11.32 19.23 15.50
N ASP A 368 11.14 20.45 16.00
CA ASP A 368 11.88 21.59 15.51
C ASP A 368 13.38 21.25 15.63
N HIS A 369 14.06 21.10 14.50
CA HIS A 369 15.52 21.07 14.46
C HIS A 369 16.05 22.48 14.72
N GLU A 370 15.77 23.03 15.91
CA GLU A 370 16.37 24.25 16.42
C GLU A 370 17.75 23.90 17.01
N GLY A 371 18.68 23.61 16.10
CA GLY A 371 20.05 23.19 16.42
C GLY A 371 21.07 23.70 15.41
N ALA A 372 20.78 24.79 14.70
CA ALA A 372 21.79 25.50 13.93
C ALA A 372 22.64 26.33 14.90
N VAL A 373 23.86 25.85 15.14
CA VAL A 373 24.94 26.52 15.88
C VAL A 373 25.01 27.99 15.46
N ARG A 374 24.65 28.91 16.36
CA ARG A 374 25.06 30.32 16.27
C ARG A 374 26.58 30.35 16.39
N VAL A 375 27.25 30.51 15.26
CA VAL A 375 28.64 30.97 15.25
C VAL A 375 28.60 32.44 15.61
N ASP A 376 28.81 32.73 16.90
CA ASP A 376 29.06 34.09 17.38
C ASP A 376 30.32 34.62 16.69
N GLY A 377 30.11 35.44 15.66
CA GLY A 377 31.13 36.24 15.01
C GLY A 377 31.65 37.31 15.97
N LYS A 378 32.54 36.92 16.88
CA LYS A 378 33.32 37.85 17.69
C LYS A 378 34.46 38.39 16.83
N ALA A 379 34.24 39.54 16.22
CA ALA A 379 35.33 40.36 15.68
C ALA A 379 36.37 40.60 16.78
N ARG A 380 37.63 40.32 16.47
CA ARG A 380 38.80 40.72 17.25
C ARG A 380 39.73 41.53 16.33
N PRO A 381 40.51 42.45 16.92
CA PRO A 381 40.65 43.83 16.49
C PRO A 381 41.55 44.04 15.28
#